data_AF-A0A1E1WXB3-F1
#
_entry.id   AF-A0A1E1WXB3-F1
#
_cell.length_a   1.000
_cell.length_b   1.000
_cell.length_c   1.000
_cell.angle_alpha   90.00
_cell.angle_beta   90.00
_cell.angle_gamma   90.00
#
_symmetry.space_group_name_H-M   'P 1'
#
loop_
_entity.id
_entity.type
_entity.pdbx_description
1 polymer ?
#
loop_
_entity_poly.entity_id
_entity_poly.type
_entity_poly.pdbx_seq_one_letter_code
_entity_poly.pdbx_strand_id
1 'polypeptide(L)'
;MKERGGGPLAAILAALLCSCAPLAVSAESWCSAEEEDPDSRWYWRVDEYPHPITQPRYCNRYRASFVCDPDRVINKKQADSLDRIIERIRNETLCICPTCDKSQASGITLGVAIMEHIHRPHNLPMSEAVRLFAERLRRQWGLGHCDDDILLLISAKDKQ
;
A
#
# COMPACT_ATOMS: atom_id res chain seq x y z
N MET A 1 -13.47 -20.46 22.93
CA MET A 1 -12.91 -21.02 24.18
C MET A 1 -11.43 -21.32 23.99
N LYS A 2 -10.55 -20.48 24.53
CA LYS A 2 -9.54 -20.87 25.52
C LYS A 2 -8.92 -19.57 26.07
N GLU A 3 -8.87 -19.51 27.38
CA GLU A 3 -8.58 -18.35 28.22
C GLU A 3 -7.10 -18.19 28.58
N ARG A 4 -6.77 -16.97 29.07
CA ARG A 4 -5.67 -16.55 29.98
C ARG A 4 -4.25 -16.57 29.39
N GLY A 5 -3.38 -15.60 29.64
CA GLY A 5 -3.34 -14.52 30.63
C GLY A 5 -1.89 -14.32 31.10
N GLY A 6 -1.54 -13.12 31.58
CA GLY A 6 -0.33 -12.89 32.38
C GLY A 6 0.77 -12.08 31.70
N GLY A 7 1.07 -10.90 32.26
CA GLY A 7 2.17 -10.03 31.85
C GLY A 7 3.54 -10.45 32.41
N PRO A 8 4.45 -9.51 32.74
CA PRO A 8 5.73 -9.35 32.05
C PRO A 8 6.96 -9.77 32.89
N LEU A 9 8.13 -9.68 32.24
CA LEU A 9 9.50 -9.71 32.79
C LEU A 9 10.08 -11.10 33.12
N ALA A 10 10.92 -11.60 32.23
CA ALA A 10 12.16 -12.28 32.62
C ALA A 10 13.11 -12.30 31.42
N ALA A 11 14.26 -11.67 31.61
CA ALA A 11 15.40 -11.73 30.72
C ALA A 11 15.81 -13.18 30.46
N ILE A 12 15.95 -13.58 29.20
CA ILE A 12 16.81 -14.70 28.84
C ILE A 12 17.66 -14.27 27.65
N LEU A 13 18.90 -13.90 28.01
CA LEU A 13 20.06 -13.85 27.14
C LEU A 13 20.18 -15.15 26.36
N ALA A 14 20.21 -15.06 25.04
CA ALA A 14 20.84 -16.06 24.19
C ALA A 14 21.91 -15.34 23.36
N ALA A 15 23.01 -15.00 24.03
CA ALA A 15 24.28 -14.74 23.37
C ALA A 15 24.74 -16.06 22.75
N LEU A 16 24.49 -16.22 21.45
CA LEU A 16 25.09 -17.30 20.67
C LEU A 16 26.57 -16.99 20.51
N LEU A 17 27.37 -17.88 21.08
CA LEU A 17 28.82 -17.84 21.20
C LEU A 17 29.49 -17.76 19.82
N CYS A 18 29.92 -16.56 19.44
CA CYS A 18 31.00 -16.41 18.48
C CYS A 18 32.30 -16.78 19.21
N SER A 19 32.77 -18.01 19.00
CA SER A 19 34.00 -18.50 19.61
C SER A 19 35.21 -17.89 18.91
N CYS A 20 35.78 -16.84 19.50
CA CYS A 20 37.09 -16.33 19.13
C CYS A 20 38.18 -17.26 19.67
N ALA A 21 38.74 -18.12 18.81
CA ALA A 21 40.06 -18.70 19.05
C ALA A 21 41.12 -17.78 18.41
N PRO A 22 42.14 -17.29 19.14
CA PRO A 22 43.14 -16.41 18.58
C PRO A 22 44.33 -17.25 18.09
N LEU A 23 44.52 -17.36 16.78
CA LEU A 23 45.84 -17.56 16.19
C LEU A 23 45.94 -16.69 14.93
N ALA A 24 47.02 -15.91 14.86
CA ALA A 24 47.25 -14.83 13.94
C ALA A 24 47.25 -15.27 12.47
N VAL A 25 46.56 -14.51 11.62
CA VAL A 25 47.04 -13.85 10.38
C VAL A 25 45.81 -13.21 9.71
N SER A 26 45.98 -11.96 9.31
CA SER A 26 44.98 -11.02 8.83
C SER A 26 44.09 -11.56 7.71
N ALA A 27 42.82 -11.80 8.04
CA ALA A 27 41.70 -11.62 7.14
C ALA A 27 40.59 -11.00 7.99
N GLU A 28 40.35 -9.71 7.80
CA GLU A 28 39.24 -9.02 8.45
C GLU A 28 37.95 -9.68 7.98
N SER A 29 37.44 -10.57 8.83
CA SER A 29 36.11 -11.14 8.72
C SER A 29 35.11 -10.02 9.02
N TRP A 30 34.75 -9.26 7.98
CA TRP A 30 33.65 -8.31 8.01
C TRP A 30 32.32 -9.06 8.16
N CYS A 31 31.90 -9.30 9.40
CA CYS A 31 30.49 -9.43 9.71
C CYS A 31 29.90 -8.02 9.76
N SER A 32 29.73 -7.40 8.60
CA SER A 32 28.99 -6.13 8.53
C SER A 32 27.54 -6.45 8.83
N ALA A 33 27.04 -5.95 9.96
CA ALA A 33 25.62 -5.67 10.06
C ALA A 33 25.30 -4.72 8.90
N GLU A 34 24.36 -5.09 8.02
CA GLU A 34 23.86 -4.16 7.02
C GLU A 34 23.24 -2.99 7.81
N GLU A 35 23.94 -1.87 7.87
CA GLU A 35 23.33 -0.62 8.30
C GLU A 35 22.22 -0.34 7.30
N GLU A 36 20.97 -0.56 7.70
CA GLU A 36 19.81 -0.15 6.90
C GLU A 36 19.98 1.34 6.59
N ASP A 37 20.24 1.66 5.32
CA ASP A 37 20.43 3.03 4.86
C ASP A 37 19.19 3.83 5.26
N PRO A 38 19.32 4.82 6.18
CA PRO A 38 18.20 5.61 6.65
C PRO A 38 17.58 6.49 5.55
N ASP A 39 18.17 6.55 4.35
CA ASP A 39 17.62 7.21 3.15
C ASP A 39 17.18 6.23 2.05
N SER A 40 17.00 4.94 2.36
CA SER A 40 16.38 3.96 1.45
C SER A 40 14.87 4.19 1.28
N ARG A 41 14.53 5.37 0.76
CA ARG A 41 13.16 5.78 0.47
C ARG A 41 12.60 4.93 -0.66
N TRP A 42 11.49 4.25 -0.40
CA TRP A 42 10.76 3.52 -1.42
C TRP A 42 9.93 4.48 -2.28
N TYR A 43 10.01 4.32 -3.59
CA TYR A 43 9.26 5.13 -4.55
C TYR A 43 8.38 4.22 -5.40
N TRP A 44 7.07 4.38 -5.30
CA TRP A 44 6.15 3.53 -6.05
C TRP A 44 6.22 3.81 -7.55
N ARG A 45 6.42 2.76 -8.34
CA ARG A 45 6.15 2.76 -9.78
C ARG A 45 4.74 2.24 -10.01
N VAL A 46 4.06 2.74 -11.04
CA VAL A 46 2.64 2.42 -11.28
C VAL A 46 2.40 0.93 -11.55
N ASP A 47 3.34 0.30 -12.25
CA ASP A 47 3.36 -1.13 -12.59
C ASP A 47 3.55 -2.04 -11.37
N GLU A 48 4.11 -1.51 -10.28
CA GLU A 48 4.38 -2.23 -9.05
C GLU A 48 3.31 -1.97 -7.98
N TYR A 49 2.42 -0.99 -8.20
CA TYR A 49 1.43 -0.59 -7.21
C TYR A 49 0.32 -1.65 -7.07
N PRO A 50 0.05 -2.15 -5.84
CA PRO A 50 -0.82 -3.29 -5.65
C PRO A 50 -2.29 -3.00 -5.98
N HIS A 51 -3.00 -4.04 -6.43
CA HIS A 51 -4.42 -3.94 -6.76
C HIS A 51 -5.30 -4.25 -5.54
N PRO A 52 -6.24 -3.36 -5.12
CA PRO A 52 -6.94 -3.51 -3.84
C PRO A 52 -7.95 -4.66 -3.77
N ILE A 53 -8.49 -5.07 -4.92
CA ILE A 53 -9.38 -6.25 -5.02
C ILE A 53 -8.60 -7.57 -5.10
N THR A 54 -7.63 -7.69 -6.02
CA THR A 54 -6.93 -8.97 -6.29
C THR A 54 -5.72 -9.20 -5.39
N GLN A 55 -5.15 -8.14 -4.82
CA GLN A 55 -3.95 -8.15 -3.97
C GLN A 55 -4.15 -7.39 -2.64
N PRO A 56 -5.27 -7.61 -1.90
CA PRO A 56 -5.63 -6.78 -0.75
C PRO A 56 -4.58 -6.81 0.37
N ARG A 57 -3.84 -7.90 0.52
CA ARG A 57 -2.81 -8.04 1.55
C ARG A 57 -1.65 -7.06 1.37
N TYR A 58 -1.25 -6.79 0.13
CA TYR A 58 -0.22 -5.81 -0.19
C TYR A 58 -0.70 -4.37 0.02
N CYS A 59 -2.02 -4.15 -0.03
CA CYS A 59 -2.67 -2.90 0.33
C CYS A 59 -2.92 -2.74 1.85
N ASN A 60 -2.34 -3.60 2.70
CA ASN A 60 -2.60 -3.66 4.14
C ASN A 60 -4.08 -3.91 4.51
N ARG A 61 -4.83 -4.63 3.65
CA ARG A 61 -6.23 -5.03 3.85
C ARG A 61 -6.35 -6.55 4.05
N TYR A 62 -7.38 -7.00 4.76
CA TYR A 62 -7.64 -8.43 4.97
C TYR A 62 -8.42 -9.09 3.82
N ARG A 63 -9.23 -8.31 3.11
CA ARG A 63 -10.15 -8.71 2.03
C ARG A 63 -10.14 -7.65 0.94
N ALA A 64 -10.72 -7.98 -0.21
CA ALA A 64 -10.96 -7.03 -1.31
C ALA A 64 -11.62 -5.74 -0.79
N SER A 65 -11.17 -4.62 -1.33
CA SER A 65 -11.52 -3.26 -0.91
C SER A 65 -11.36 -2.32 -2.11
N PHE A 66 -11.77 -1.06 -1.95
CA PHE A 66 -11.51 0.03 -2.89
C PHE A 66 -10.37 0.97 -2.43
N VAL A 67 -9.74 0.67 -1.30
CA VAL A 67 -8.65 1.46 -0.71
C VAL A 67 -7.36 0.65 -0.70
N CYS A 68 -6.28 1.24 -1.22
CA CYS A 68 -4.95 0.66 -1.18
C CYS A 68 -3.94 1.59 -0.51
N ASP A 69 -3.43 1.18 0.64
CA ASP A 69 -2.43 1.90 1.44
C ASP A 69 -1.28 0.94 1.83
N PRO A 70 -0.35 0.63 0.91
CA PRO A 70 0.75 -0.28 1.17
C PRO A 70 1.73 0.25 2.23
N ASP A 71 1.92 1.57 2.29
CA ASP A 71 2.88 2.21 3.20
C ASP A 71 2.30 2.49 4.60
N ARG A 72 1.01 2.19 4.82
CA ARG A 72 0.30 2.39 6.09
C ARG A 72 0.24 3.84 6.54
N VAL A 73 0.08 4.76 5.58
CA VAL A 73 -0.11 6.20 5.81
C VAL A 73 -1.32 6.45 6.72
N ILE A 74 -2.38 5.65 6.57
CA ILE A 74 -3.56 5.68 7.43
C ILE A 74 -3.72 4.37 8.19
N ASN A 75 -4.39 4.44 9.35
CA ASN A 75 -4.65 3.24 10.13
C ASN A 75 -5.82 2.43 9.54
N LYS A 76 -5.90 1.14 9.92
CA LYS A 76 -6.92 0.21 9.43
C LYS A 76 -8.35 0.71 9.62
N LYS A 77 -8.66 1.37 10.74
CA LYS A 77 -10.01 1.90 11.01
C LYS A 77 -10.38 3.03 10.06
N GLN A 78 -9.42 3.90 9.73
CA GLN A 78 -9.61 4.95 8.72
C GLN A 78 -9.83 4.35 7.34
N ALA A 79 -9.00 3.39 6.94
CA ALA A 79 -9.15 2.68 5.67
C ALA A 79 -10.51 1.96 5.57
N ASP A 80 -10.94 1.26 6.63
CA ASP A 80 -12.25 0.63 6.71
C ASP A 80 -13.41 1.62 6.63
N SER A 81 -13.24 2.81 7.21
CA SER A 81 -14.26 3.85 7.14
C SER A 81 -14.37 4.44 5.73
N LEU A 82 -13.24 4.65 5.07
CA LEU A 82 -13.19 5.15 3.70
C LEU A 82 -13.82 4.15 2.73
N ASP A 83 -13.47 2.87 2.87
CA ASP A 83 -14.02 1.76 2.09
C ASP A 83 -15.57 1.71 2.19
N ARG A 84 -16.12 1.84 3.40
CA ARG A 84 -17.59 1.91 3.60
C ARG A 84 -18.24 3.13 2.94
N ILE A 85 -17.57 4.27 2.93
CA ILE A 85 -18.08 5.49 2.27
C ILE A 85 -18.08 5.27 0.75
N ILE A 86 -17.03 4.68 0.20
CA ILE A 86 -16.94 4.34 -1.22
C ILE A 86 -18.03 3.35 -1.62
N GLU A 87 -18.23 2.27 -0.85
CA GLU A 87 -19.32 1.31 -1.08
C GLU A 87 -20.68 1.99 -1.07
N ARG A 88 -20.91 2.93 -0.14
CA ARG A 88 -22.14 3.72 -0.10
C ARG A 88 -22.31 4.55 -1.37
N ILE A 89 -21.29 5.31 -1.79
CA ILE A 89 -21.34 6.12 -3.01
C ILE A 89 -21.66 5.24 -4.22
N ARG A 90 -20.99 4.09 -4.33
CA ARG A 90 -21.22 3.12 -5.40
C ARG A 90 -22.66 2.57 -5.40
N ASN A 91 -23.29 2.42 -4.25
CA ASN A 91 -24.66 1.90 -4.14
C ASN A 91 -25.74 2.98 -4.28
N GLU A 92 -25.44 4.24 -3.95
CA GLU A 92 -26.40 5.34 -3.92
C GLU A 92 -26.36 6.20 -5.20
N THR A 93 -25.24 6.19 -5.93
CA THR A 93 -25.13 6.91 -7.19
C THR A 93 -25.80 6.14 -8.33
N LEU A 94 -26.25 6.89 -9.35
CA LEU A 94 -26.85 6.29 -10.53
C LEU A 94 -25.77 5.70 -11.43
N CYS A 95 -26.07 4.55 -12.04
CA CYS A 95 -25.26 4.03 -13.13
C CYS A 95 -25.35 4.98 -14.34
N ILE A 96 -24.19 5.38 -14.86
CA ILE A 96 -24.04 6.31 -15.98
C ILE A 96 -23.66 5.62 -17.29
N CYS A 97 -23.59 4.28 -17.28
CA CYS A 97 -23.26 3.48 -18.46
C CYS A 97 -24.40 3.49 -19.49
N PRO A 98 -24.09 3.30 -20.80
CA PRO A 98 -25.12 3.13 -21.82
C PRO A 98 -26.06 1.95 -21.55
N THR A 99 -25.56 0.92 -20.86
CA THR A 99 -26.35 -0.22 -20.40
C THR A 99 -25.97 -0.51 -18.96
N CYS A 100 -26.95 -0.37 -18.07
CA CYS A 100 -26.82 -0.69 -16.66
C CYS A 100 -27.42 -2.07 -16.44
N ASP A 101 -26.57 -3.10 -16.52
CA ASP A 101 -27.02 -4.46 -16.34
C ASP A 101 -27.47 -4.66 -14.89
N LYS A 102 -28.68 -5.16 -14.61
CA LYS A 102 -29.24 -5.17 -13.24
C LYS A 102 -28.40 -5.99 -12.24
N SER A 103 -27.57 -6.91 -12.73
CA SER A 103 -26.61 -7.69 -11.94
C SER A 103 -25.27 -6.97 -11.69
N GLN A 104 -24.96 -5.90 -12.44
CA GLN A 104 -23.72 -5.13 -12.35
C GLN A 104 -23.94 -3.62 -12.16
N ALA A 105 -25.19 -3.17 -12.05
CA ALA A 105 -25.59 -1.79 -11.90
C ALA A 105 -25.27 -1.26 -10.50
N SER A 106 -23.98 -1.20 -10.20
CA SER A 106 -23.45 -0.21 -9.28
C SER A 106 -23.42 1.15 -9.98
N GLY A 107 -23.61 2.22 -9.21
CA GLY A 107 -23.24 3.55 -9.64
C GLY A 107 -21.72 3.72 -9.72
N ILE A 108 -21.29 4.97 -9.63
CA ILE A 108 -19.89 5.37 -9.79
C ILE A 108 -18.99 4.66 -8.78
N THR A 109 -17.90 4.07 -9.26
CA THR A 109 -16.95 3.34 -8.41
C THR A 109 -15.73 4.22 -8.09
N LEU A 110 -15.51 4.52 -6.82
CA LEU A 110 -14.30 5.21 -6.39
C LEU A 110 -13.20 4.21 -6.06
N GLY A 111 -11.95 4.52 -6.42
CA GLY A 111 -10.76 3.86 -5.91
C GLY A 111 -9.87 4.86 -5.19
N VAL A 112 -9.15 4.43 -4.16
CA VAL A 112 -8.21 5.29 -3.43
C VAL A 112 -6.84 4.62 -3.32
N ALA A 113 -5.82 5.27 -3.84
CA ALA A 113 -4.41 4.88 -3.73
C ALA A 113 -3.69 5.87 -2.80
N ILE A 114 -3.09 5.37 -1.72
CA ILE A 114 -2.39 6.17 -0.72
C ILE A 114 -0.98 5.64 -0.57
N MET A 115 0.02 6.50 -0.75
CA MET A 115 1.42 6.12 -0.58
C MET A 115 2.23 7.28 0.00
N GLU A 116 3.43 6.99 0.47
CA GLU A 116 4.33 8.03 0.94
C GLU A 116 4.91 8.82 -0.25
N HIS A 117 5.47 8.12 -1.23
CA HIS A 117 6.17 8.71 -2.36
C HIS A 117 5.82 8.04 -3.69
N ILE A 118 5.71 8.84 -4.74
CA ILE A 118 5.63 8.31 -6.11
C ILE A 118 6.97 8.39 -6.81
N HIS A 119 7.25 7.41 -7.67
CA HIS A 119 8.35 7.50 -8.62
C HIS A 119 8.03 8.58 -9.66
N ARG A 120 8.84 9.64 -9.66
CA ARG A 120 8.76 10.72 -10.64
C ARG A 120 9.82 10.53 -11.73
N PRO A 121 9.43 10.35 -13.01
CA PRO A 121 10.39 10.34 -14.11
C PRO A 121 11.23 11.62 -14.15
N HIS A 122 12.50 11.50 -14.53
CA HIS A 122 13.37 12.66 -14.71
C HIS A 122 12.75 13.67 -15.69
N ASN A 123 12.85 14.96 -15.36
CA ASN A 123 12.35 16.09 -16.16
C ASN A 123 10.82 16.24 -16.26
N LEU A 124 10.04 15.49 -15.48
CA LEU A 124 8.59 15.67 -15.43
C LEU A 124 8.19 16.54 -14.21
N PRO A 125 7.36 17.59 -14.39
CA PRO A 125 6.77 18.30 -13.27
C PRO A 125 6.00 17.34 -12.35
N MET A 126 6.03 17.58 -11.03
CA MET A 126 5.41 16.65 -10.07
C MET A 126 3.91 16.46 -10.32
N SER A 127 3.19 17.54 -10.60
CA SER A 127 1.76 17.51 -10.92
C SER A 127 1.45 16.67 -12.17
N GLU A 128 2.33 16.72 -13.17
CA GLU A 128 2.17 15.91 -14.38
C GLU A 128 2.52 14.44 -14.11
N ALA A 129 3.53 14.16 -13.29
CA ALA A 129 3.85 12.80 -12.86
C ALA A 129 2.69 12.15 -12.11
N VAL A 130 2.08 12.86 -11.15
CA VAL A 130 0.89 12.41 -10.41
C VAL A 130 -0.27 12.15 -11.35
N ARG A 131 -0.56 13.08 -12.28
CA ARG A 131 -1.64 12.92 -13.25
C ARG A 131 -1.46 11.66 -14.10
N LEU A 132 -0.26 11.45 -14.66
CA LEU A 132 0.03 10.27 -15.48
C LEU A 132 0.02 8.99 -14.66
N PHE A 133 0.48 9.03 -13.42
CA PHE A 133 0.43 7.90 -12.50
C PHE A 133 -1.03 7.51 -12.21
N ALA A 134 -1.86 8.47 -11.81
CA ALA A 134 -3.26 8.25 -11.49
C ALA A 134 -4.04 7.70 -12.69
N GLU A 135 -3.87 8.29 -13.88
CA GLU A 135 -4.53 7.79 -15.11
C GLU A 135 -4.13 6.36 -15.47
N ARG A 136 -2.84 6.03 -15.35
CA ARG A 136 -2.35 4.66 -15.61
C ARG A 136 -2.85 3.69 -14.56
N LEU A 137 -2.80 4.07 -13.28
CA LEU A 137 -3.24 3.22 -12.18
C LEU A 137 -4.75 2.96 -12.25
N ARG A 138 -5.56 3.98 -12.59
CA ARG A 138 -7.01 3.87 -12.79
C ARG A 138 -7.33 2.79 -13.81
N ARG A 139 -6.66 2.85 -14.97
CA ARG A 139 -6.81 1.85 -16.04
C ARG A 139 -6.30 0.47 -15.65
N GLN A 140 -5.20 0.39 -14.91
CA GLN A 140 -4.63 -0.86 -14.42
C GLN A 140 -5.55 -1.56 -13.41
N TRP A 141 -6.19 -0.79 -12.52
CA TRP A 141 -7.17 -1.34 -11.59
C TRP A 141 -8.51 -1.65 -12.24
N GLY A 142 -8.95 -0.85 -13.22
CA GLY A 142 -10.17 -1.11 -13.99
C GLY A 142 -11.38 -1.38 -13.09
N LEU A 143 -11.59 -0.53 -12.09
CA LEU A 143 -12.61 -0.75 -11.06
C LEU A 143 -14.04 -0.53 -11.59
N GLY A 144 -14.18 0.28 -12.64
CA GLY A 144 -15.46 0.57 -13.29
C GLY A 144 -15.87 -0.51 -14.29
N HIS A 145 -17.15 -0.49 -14.65
CA HIS A 145 -17.74 -1.33 -15.69
C HIS A 145 -17.62 -0.68 -17.08
N CYS A 146 -17.79 0.63 -17.18
CA CYS A 146 -17.83 1.37 -18.44
C CYS A 146 -17.03 2.69 -18.41
N ASP A 147 -15.90 2.70 -17.71
CA ASP A 147 -15.18 3.92 -17.29
C ASP A 147 -16.01 4.80 -16.32
N ASP A 148 -16.92 4.20 -15.56
CA ASP A 148 -17.68 4.84 -14.47
C ASP A 148 -16.92 4.83 -13.13
N ASP A 149 -15.59 4.90 -13.20
CA ASP A 149 -14.71 4.92 -12.05
C ASP A 149 -13.88 6.19 -11.93
N ILE A 150 -13.55 6.53 -10.69
CA ILE A 150 -12.71 7.67 -10.34
C ILE A 150 -11.63 7.18 -9.37
N LEU A 151 -10.37 7.52 -9.67
CA LEU A 151 -9.25 7.24 -8.78
C LEU A 151 -8.83 8.49 -8.04
N LEU A 152 -8.79 8.42 -6.71
CA LEU A 152 -8.12 9.39 -5.85
C LEU A 152 -6.73 8.86 -5.51
N LEU A 153 -5.68 9.57 -5.93
CA LEU A 153 -4.31 9.27 -5.57
C LEU A 153 -3.82 10.31 -4.55
N ILE A 154 -3.24 9.83 -3.46
CA ILE A 154 -2.65 10.67 -2.42
C ILE A 154 -1.19 10.25 -2.23
N SER A 155 -0.27 11.20 -2.40
CA SER A 155 1.13 11.04 -2.04
C SER A 155 1.45 11.91 -0.82
N ALA A 156 1.51 11.28 0.35
CA ALA A 156 1.50 11.97 1.63
C ALA A 156 2.76 12.81 1.87
N LYS A 157 3.93 12.34 1.40
CA LYS A 157 5.21 13.03 1.60
C LYS A 157 5.57 13.94 0.43
N ASP A 158 5.07 13.67 -0.77
CA ASP A 158 5.26 14.57 -1.92
C ASP A 158 4.22 15.71 -1.95
N LYS A 159 3.23 15.68 -1.04
CA LYS A 159 2.16 16.69 -0.87
C LYS A 159 1.34 16.90 -2.15
N GLN A 160 0.89 15.79 -2.73
CA GLN A 160 0.05 15.75 -3.95
C GLN A 160 -1.21 14.95 -3.71
#